data_AF-A0A3D2B816-F1
#
_entry.id   AF-A0A3D2B816-F1
#
_cell.length_a   1.000
_cell.length_b   1.000
_cell.length_c   1.000
_cell.angle_alpha   90.00
_cell.angle_beta   90.00
_cell.angle_gamma   90.00
#
_symmetry.space_group_name_H-M   'P 1'
#
loop_
_entity.id
_entity.type
_entity.pdbx_description
1 polymer ?
#
loop_
_entity_poly.entity_id
_entity_poly.type
_entity_poly.pdbx_seq_one_letter_code
_entity_poly.pdbx_strand_id
1 'polypeptide(L)'
;MTMQEHLLEAVEQRVLRRLDVQFAMMVAGNDEPAVMLAAAILSRDAGEGHVCLPLSRLRAEAKSAALQACFALFDQEPDWTATLLRSRAVSAGDEPTPLVLTGERLYLNRMWRYERAVARFFSEANQPLPHDSADVQRT
;
A
#
# COMPACT_ATOMS: atom_id res chain seq x y z
N MET A 1 -0.81 6.65 24.72
CA MET A 1 0.08 5.71 24.03
C MET A 1 0.40 6.29 22.66
N THR A 2 1.62 6.10 22.18
CA THR A 2 2.06 6.54 20.86
C THR A 2 1.66 5.51 19.79
N MET A 3 1.66 5.90 18.52
CA MET A 3 1.38 4.97 17.41
C MET A 3 2.34 3.76 17.42
N GLN A 4 3.60 3.99 17.79
CA GLN A 4 4.62 2.94 17.88
C GLN A 4 4.25 1.86 18.92
N GLU A 5 3.75 2.27 20.09
CA GLU A 5 3.34 1.34 21.15
C GLU A 5 2.17 0.47 20.70
N HIS A 6 1.16 1.06 20.05
CA HIS A 6 0.01 0.29 19.54
C HIS A 6 0.41 -0.68 18.41
N LEU A 7 1.35 -0.31 17.55
CA LEU A 7 1.87 -1.21 16.52
C LEU A 7 2.65 -2.39 17.12
N LEU A 8 3.41 -2.17 18.20
CA LEU A 8 4.08 -3.25 18.92
C LEU A 8 3.09 -4.19 19.59
N GLU A 9 2.02 -3.67 20.17
CA GLU A 9 0.92 -4.47 20.72
C GLU A 9 0.22 -5.30 19.62
N ALA A 10 0.05 -4.73 18.41
CA ALA A 10 -0.47 -5.46 17.27
C ALA A 10 0.42 -6.65 16.83
N VAL A 11 1.74 -6.59 17.10
CA VAL A 11 2.66 -7.71 16.89
C VAL A 11 2.46 -8.80 17.94
N GLU A 12 2.28 -8.41 19.21
CA GLU A 12 1.98 -9.37 20.30
C GLU A 12 0.68 -10.13 20.03
N GLN A 13 -0.33 -9.45 19.48
CA GLN A 13 -1.60 -10.03 19.05
C GLN A 13 -1.54 -10.77 17.70
N ARG A 14 -0.35 -10.88 17.08
CA ARG A 14 -0.10 -11.53 15.78
C ARG A 14 -0.91 -10.96 14.61
N VAL A 15 -1.36 -9.71 14.72
CA VAL A 15 -2.05 -9.00 13.62
C VAL A 15 -1.04 -8.48 12.61
N LEU A 16 0.11 -8.01 13.08
CA LEU A 16 1.23 -7.55 12.27
C LEU A 16 2.46 -8.41 12.53
N ARG A 17 3.32 -8.56 11.53
CA ARG A 17 4.65 -9.17 11.75
C ARG A 17 5.59 -8.09 12.26
N ARG A 18 6.64 -8.50 12.97
CA ARG A 18 7.66 -7.58 13.46
C ARG A 18 8.33 -6.78 12.33
N LEU A 19 8.47 -7.39 11.15
CA LEU A 19 8.97 -6.73 9.95
C LEU A 19 8.08 -5.54 9.55
N ASP A 20 6.75 -5.71 9.58
CA ASP A 20 5.80 -4.70 9.13
C ASP A 20 5.91 -3.43 10.00
N VAL A 21 6.08 -3.62 11.31
CA VAL A 21 6.24 -2.51 12.26
C VAL A 21 7.60 -1.83 12.12
N GLN A 22 8.69 -2.60 11.99
CA GLN A 22 10.02 -2.01 11.81
C GLN A 22 10.14 -1.26 10.48
N PHE A 23 9.53 -1.78 9.42
CA PHE A 23 9.42 -1.08 8.15
C PHE A 23 8.66 0.25 8.32
N ALA A 24 7.51 0.23 8.97
CA ALA A 24 6.72 1.43 9.23
C ALA A 24 7.49 2.49 10.03
N MET A 25 8.21 2.08 11.09
CA MET A 25 9.03 2.97 11.91
C MET A 25 10.24 3.56 11.15
N MET A 26 10.80 2.81 10.20
CA MET A 26 11.91 3.29 9.38
C MET A 26 11.47 4.27 8.30
N VAL A 27 10.27 4.05 7.74
CA VAL A 27 9.74 4.83 6.62
C VAL A 27 9.05 6.10 7.08
N ALA A 28 8.24 6.03 8.13
CA ALA A 28 7.50 7.18 8.65
C ALA A 28 8.34 8.01 9.62
N GLY A 29 8.16 9.34 9.59
CA GLY A 29 8.70 10.19 10.64
C GLY A 29 8.03 9.92 12.01
N ASN A 30 8.71 10.28 13.10
CA ASN A 30 8.17 10.10 14.46
C ASN A 30 6.83 10.86 14.68
N ASP A 31 6.63 11.96 13.95
CA ASP A 31 5.42 12.80 14.03
C ASP A 31 4.37 12.46 12.96
N GLU A 32 4.50 11.32 12.27
CA GLU A 32 3.63 10.92 11.15
C GLU A 32 2.85 9.62 11.45
N PRO A 33 1.94 9.61 12.45
CA PRO A 33 1.23 8.39 12.86
C PRO A 33 0.39 7.78 11.74
N ALA A 34 -0.21 8.61 10.87
CA ALA A 34 -0.99 8.14 9.72
C ALA A 34 -0.11 7.40 8.69
N VAL A 35 1.08 7.94 8.38
CA VAL A 35 2.02 7.31 7.45
C VAL A 35 2.54 5.99 8.04
N MET A 36 2.83 5.99 9.34
CA MET A 36 3.30 4.81 10.05
C MET A 36 2.27 3.68 10.01
N LEU A 37 1.00 3.98 10.30
CA LEU A 37 -0.08 2.99 10.23
C LEU A 37 -0.29 2.48 8.80
N ALA A 38 -0.34 3.37 7.81
CA ALA A 38 -0.52 2.99 6.42
C ALA A 38 0.65 2.12 5.91
N ALA A 39 1.88 2.44 6.28
CA ALA A 39 3.07 1.65 5.92
C ALA A 39 3.05 0.26 6.55
N ALA A 40 2.62 0.15 7.82
CA ALA A 40 2.50 -1.13 8.51
C ALA A 40 1.46 -2.04 7.85
N ILE A 41 0.27 -1.49 7.56
CA ILE A 41 -0.81 -2.23 6.88
C ILE A 41 -0.38 -2.64 5.47
N LEU A 42 0.23 -1.72 4.72
CA LEU A 42 0.74 -2.02 3.38
C LEU A 42 1.79 -3.15 3.41
N SER A 43 2.72 -3.14 4.37
CA SER A 43 3.74 -4.18 4.49
C SER A 43 3.14 -5.54 4.81
N ARG A 44 2.14 -5.57 5.70
CA ARG A 44 1.39 -6.80 6.00
C ARG A 44 0.70 -7.32 4.75
N ASP A 45 -0.09 -6.48 4.07
CA ASP A 45 -0.84 -6.84 2.86
C ASP A 45 0.11 -7.31 1.74
N ALA A 46 1.26 -6.65 1.57
CA ALA A 46 2.30 -7.09 0.64
C ALA A 46 2.87 -8.48 1.01
N GLY A 47 2.95 -8.78 2.31
CA GLY A 47 3.30 -10.11 2.81
C GLY A 47 2.27 -11.20 2.52
N GLU A 48 1.00 -10.81 2.41
CA GLU A 48 -0.12 -11.69 2.06
C GLU A 48 -0.30 -11.83 0.53
N GLY A 49 0.52 -11.12 -0.25
CA GLY A 49 0.53 -11.18 -1.72
C GLY A 49 -0.27 -10.07 -2.40
N HIS A 50 -0.80 -9.09 -1.67
CA HIS A 50 -1.43 -7.92 -2.27
C HIS A 50 -0.38 -6.98 -2.88
N VAL A 51 -0.61 -6.55 -4.12
CA VAL A 51 0.31 -5.64 -4.85
C VAL A 51 0.24 -4.22 -4.28
N CYS A 52 -0.94 -3.80 -3.83
CA CYS A 52 -1.21 -2.46 -3.35
C CYS A 52 -2.26 -2.47 -2.24
N LEU A 53 -2.29 -1.37 -1.48
CA LEU A 53 -3.31 -1.06 -0.50
C LEU A 53 -4.22 0.04 -1.06
N PRO A 54 -5.47 -0.27 -1.45
CA PRO A 54 -6.47 0.75 -1.76
C PRO A 54 -6.79 1.59 -0.52
N LEU A 55 -6.82 2.92 -0.65
CA LEU A 55 -7.10 3.81 0.48
C LEU A 55 -8.48 3.58 1.08
N SER A 56 -9.46 3.18 0.26
CA SER A 56 -10.79 2.77 0.71
C SER A 56 -10.78 1.58 1.68
N ARG A 57 -9.73 0.74 1.65
CA ARG A 57 -9.58 -0.42 2.52
C ARG A 57 -8.98 -0.05 3.88
N LEU A 58 -8.25 1.06 4.01
CA LEU A 58 -7.59 1.46 5.27
C LEU A 58 -8.57 1.44 6.45
N ARG A 59 -9.76 2.02 6.29
CA ARG A 59 -10.79 2.01 7.35
C ARG A 59 -11.39 0.63 7.59
N ALA A 60 -11.55 -0.16 6.53
CA ALA A 60 -12.05 -1.53 6.63
C ALA A 60 -11.05 -2.49 7.29
N GLU A 61 -9.78 -2.09 7.47
CA GLU A 61 -8.75 -2.87 8.15
C GLU A 61 -8.80 -2.80 9.67
N ALA A 62 -9.64 -1.93 10.25
CA ALA A 62 -9.90 -1.88 11.69
C ALA A 62 -10.73 -3.08 12.20
N LYS A 63 -10.38 -4.31 11.78
CA LYS A 63 -11.09 -5.55 12.13
C LYS A 63 -10.63 -6.15 13.46
N SER A 64 -9.38 -5.91 13.84
CA SER A 64 -8.82 -6.39 15.11
C SER A 64 -8.80 -5.26 16.14
N ALA A 65 -8.89 -5.63 17.42
CA ALA A 65 -8.82 -4.67 18.53
C ALA A 65 -7.52 -3.85 18.51
N ALA A 66 -6.37 -4.48 18.17
CA ALA A 66 -5.10 -3.76 18.04
C ALA A 66 -5.12 -2.68 16.95
N LEU A 67 -5.67 -2.98 15.76
CA LEU A 67 -5.76 -1.98 14.70
C LEU A 67 -6.79 -0.91 15.03
N GLN A 68 -7.91 -1.28 15.66
CA GLN A 68 -8.89 -0.31 16.17
C GLN A 68 -8.27 0.68 17.15
N ALA A 69 -7.39 0.22 18.04
CA ALA A 69 -6.66 1.09 18.95
C ALA A 69 -5.71 2.05 18.20
N CYS A 70 -5.08 1.60 17.12
CA CYS A 70 -4.28 2.48 16.26
C CYS A 70 -5.15 3.56 15.59
N PHE A 71 -6.33 3.20 15.08
CA PHE A 71 -7.25 4.16 14.46
C PHE A 71 -7.88 5.12 15.48
N ALA A 72 -8.04 4.70 16.73
CA ALA A 72 -8.58 5.54 17.80
C ALA A 72 -7.65 6.70 18.20
N LEU A 73 -6.38 6.70 17.76
CA LEU A 73 -5.46 7.82 17.94
C LEU A 73 -5.80 9.03 17.05
N PHE A 74 -6.63 8.84 16.01
CA PHE A 74 -7.03 9.94 15.14
C PHE A 74 -8.38 10.50 15.63
N ASP A 75 -8.40 11.77 16.05
CA ASP A 75 -9.63 12.46 16.48
C ASP A 75 -10.68 12.56 15.36
N GLN A 76 -10.21 12.64 14.12
CA GLN A 76 -11.02 12.68 12.90
C GLN A 76 -10.35 11.84 11.82
N GLU A 77 -11.14 11.31 10.88
CA GLU A 77 -10.60 10.55 9.76
C GLU A 77 -9.64 11.45 8.96
N PRO A 78 -8.34 11.13 8.91
CA PRO A 78 -7.40 11.95 8.18
C PRO A 78 -7.72 11.86 6.69
N ASP A 79 -7.55 12.96 5.98
CA ASP A 79 -7.42 12.90 4.52
C ASP A 79 -6.14 12.12 4.21
N TRP A 80 -6.30 10.82 3.97
CA TRP A 80 -5.18 9.90 3.74
C TRP A 80 -4.34 10.33 2.56
N THR A 81 -4.97 10.76 1.47
CA THR A 81 -4.25 11.18 0.26
C THR A 81 -3.38 12.40 0.55
N ALA A 82 -3.97 13.46 1.11
CA ALA A 82 -3.21 14.66 1.43
C ALA A 82 -2.17 14.42 2.53
N THR A 83 -2.50 13.62 3.54
CA THR A 83 -1.60 13.35 4.68
C THR A 83 -0.40 12.52 4.25
N LEU A 84 -0.61 11.47 3.44
CA LEU A 84 0.46 10.63 2.94
C LEU A 84 1.39 11.42 2.01
N LEU A 85 0.85 12.19 1.07
CA LEU A 85 1.65 12.99 0.12
C LEU A 85 2.44 14.13 0.76
N ARG A 86 2.10 14.56 1.99
CA ARG A 86 2.92 15.53 2.74
C ARG A 86 4.21 14.91 3.28
N SER A 87 4.23 13.59 3.47
CA SER A 87 5.42 12.90 3.98
C SER A 87 6.44 12.72 2.88
N ARG A 88 7.73 12.91 3.23
CA ARG A 88 8.85 12.66 2.31
C ARG A 88 9.01 11.18 1.93
N ALA A 89 8.32 10.30 2.65
CA ALA A 89 8.34 8.86 2.39
C ALA A 89 7.41 8.45 1.23
N VAL A 90 6.50 9.33 0.80
CA VAL A 90 5.49 9.03 -0.21
C VAL A 90 5.61 10.02 -1.36
N SER A 91 5.58 9.52 -2.59
CA SER A 91 5.52 10.35 -3.79
C SER A 91 4.44 9.85 -4.74
N ALA A 92 4.17 10.61 -5.79
CA ALA A 92 3.27 10.19 -6.87
C ALA A 92 3.96 9.24 -7.88
N GLY A 93 5.21 8.82 -7.61
CA GLY A 93 6.04 8.03 -8.52
C GLY A 93 6.99 8.87 -9.37
N ASP A 94 7.08 10.17 -9.09
CA ASP A 94 8.02 11.14 -9.62
C ASP A 94 9.36 11.13 -8.88
N GLU A 95 9.36 10.84 -7.59
CA GLU A 95 10.56 10.78 -6.75
C GLU A 95 10.92 9.34 -6.32
N PRO A 96 12.21 9.07 -6.01
CA PRO A 96 12.65 7.76 -5.52
C PRO A 96 12.28 7.56 -4.04
N THR A 97 10.99 7.45 -3.74
CA THR A 97 10.46 7.24 -2.38
C THR A 97 10.14 5.76 -2.12
N PRO A 98 10.17 5.30 -0.84
CA PRO A 98 9.83 3.92 -0.51
C PRO A 98 8.36 3.58 -0.80
N LEU A 99 7.46 4.55 -0.62
CA LEU A 99 6.04 4.43 -0.88
C LEU A 99 5.64 5.26 -2.10
N VAL A 100 4.73 4.72 -2.90
CA VAL A 100 4.17 5.41 -4.07
C VAL A 100 2.66 5.44 -3.94
N LEU A 101 2.08 6.63 -4.00
CA LEU A 101 0.64 6.82 -4.04
C LEU A 101 0.23 7.20 -5.45
N THR A 102 -0.48 6.31 -6.14
CA THR A 102 -0.99 6.58 -7.49
C THR A 102 -2.51 6.41 -7.50
N GLY A 103 -3.25 7.48 -7.78
CA GLY A 103 -4.70 7.51 -7.62
C GLY A 103 -5.08 7.31 -6.14
N GLU A 104 -5.95 6.35 -5.86
CA GLU A 104 -6.36 5.97 -4.50
C GLU A 104 -5.70 4.68 -4.01
N ARG A 105 -4.50 4.37 -4.50
CA ARG A 105 -3.78 3.14 -4.17
C ARG A 105 -2.37 3.44 -3.71
N LEU A 106 -2.03 2.91 -2.55
CA LEU A 106 -0.71 2.98 -1.96
C LEU A 106 0.09 1.71 -2.30
N TYR A 107 1.33 1.89 -2.71
CA TYR A 107 2.21 0.82 -3.15
C TYR A 107 3.55 0.90 -2.45
N LEU A 108 4.19 -0.27 -2.29
CA LEU A 108 5.64 -0.31 -2.15
C LEU A 108 6.25 0.02 -3.51
N ASN A 109 7.28 0.86 -3.55
CA ASN A 109 7.93 1.29 -4.80
C ASN A 109 8.29 0.09 -5.70
N ARG A 110 8.82 -0.98 -5.12
CA ARG A 110 9.14 -2.23 -5.83
C ARG A 110 7.93 -2.82 -6.54
N MET A 111 6.78 -2.90 -5.88
CA MET A 111 5.56 -3.48 -6.45
C MET A 111 4.98 -2.59 -7.56
N TRP A 112 4.97 -1.27 -7.34
CA TRP A 112 4.56 -0.30 -8.36
C TRP A 112 5.40 -0.41 -9.64
N ARG A 113 6.73 -0.56 -9.49
CA ARG A 113 7.63 -0.76 -10.64
C ARG A 113 7.32 -2.05 -11.39
N TYR A 114 7.00 -3.13 -10.69
CA TYR A 114 6.61 -4.39 -11.33
C TYR A 114 5.28 -4.27 -12.06
N GLU A 115 4.27 -3.65 -11.45
CA GLU A 115 2.98 -3.41 -12.10
C GLU A 115 3.15 -2.58 -13.38
N ARG A 116 3.97 -1.51 -13.33
CA ARG A 116 4.29 -0.70 -14.51
C ARG A 116 5.05 -1.47 -15.59
N ALA A 117 5.99 -2.34 -15.22
CA ALA A 117 6.72 -3.15 -16.18
C ALA A 117 5.79 -4.11 -16.93
N VAL A 118 4.84 -4.73 -16.23
CA VAL A 118 3.82 -5.60 -16.82
C VAL A 118 2.87 -4.81 -17.72
N ALA A 119 2.36 -3.67 -17.26
CA ALA A 119 1.49 -2.81 -18.05
C ALA A 119 2.19 -2.30 -19.33
N ARG A 120 3.48 -1.94 -19.21
CA ARG A 120 4.31 -1.54 -20.34
C ARG A 120 4.51 -2.68 -21.34
N PHE A 121 4.78 -3.89 -20.85
CA PHE A 121 4.92 -5.06 -21.70
C PHE A 121 3.65 -5.30 -22.54
N PHE A 122 2.47 -5.27 -21.93
CA PHE A 122 1.21 -5.47 -22.66
C PHE A 122 0.84 -4.32 -23.60
N SER A 123 1.24 -3.09 -23.29
CA SER A 123 0.93 -1.94 -24.15
C SER A 123 1.91 -1.78 -25.32
N GLU A 124 3.18 -2.13 -25.15
CA GLU A 124 4.22 -1.99 -26.19
C GLU A 124 4.44 -3.27 -27.01
N ALA A 125 4.33 -4.46 -26.39
CA ALA A 125 4.68 -5.72 -27.05
C ALA A 125 3.50 -6.44 -27.72
N ASN A 126 2.25 -6.13 -27.35
CA ASN A 126 1.09 -6.67 -28.08
C ASN A 126 0.89 -5.91 -29.39
N GLN A 127 1.56 -6.38 -30.44
CA GLN A 127 1.09 -6.11 -31.79
C GLN A 127 -0.13 -6.99 -32.07
N PRO A 128 -1.18 -6.47 -32.72
CA PRO A 128 -2.28 -7.31 -33.18
C PRO A 128 -1.70 -8.40 -34.08
N LEU A 129 -1.84 -9.65 -33.66
CA LEU A 129 -1.56 -10.78 -34.53
C LEU A 129 -2.53 -10.69 -35.71
N PRO A 130 -2.04 -10.66 -36.97
CA PRO A 130 -2.93 -10.71 -38.12
C PRO A 130 -3.73 -12.01 -38.04
N HIS A 131 -5.02 -11.88 -37.78
CA HIS A 131 -5.95 -12.99 -37.65
C HIS A 131 -6.95 -12.91 -38.80
N ASP A 132 -6.99 -13.94 -39.64
CA ASP A 132 -8.00 -14.07 -40.68
C ASP A 132 -9.29 -14.61 -40.05
N SER A 133 -10.35 -13.81 -40.08
CA SER A 133 -11.68 -14.16 -39.54
C SER A 133 -12.28 -15.44 -40.13
N ALA A 134 -11.73 -15.97 -41.22
CA ALA A 134 -12.15 -17.22 -41.86
C ALA A 134 -11.78 -18.49 -41.06
N ASP A 135 -10.76 -18.46 -40.20
CA ASP A 135 -10.29 -19.66 -39.48
C ASP A 135 -11.08 -19.96 -38.18
N VAL A 136 -11.80 -18.97 -37.62
CA VAL A 136 -12.57 -19.14 -36.37
C VAL A 136 -13.97 -19.73 -36.61
N GLN A 137 -14.46 -19.72 -37.85
CA GLN A 137 -15.79 -20.26 -38.19
C GLN A 137 -15.78 -21.75 -38.57
N ARG A 138 -14.64 -22.44 -38.45
CA ARG A 138 -14.48 -23.85 -38.88
C ARG A 138 -14.41 -24.88 -37.76
N THR A 139 -14.62 -24.49 -36.51
CA THR A 139 -14.82 -25.40 -35.36
C THR A 139 -16.27 -25.39 -34.91
#